data_AF-A0A8B6X5A9-F1
#
_entry.id   AF-A0A8B6X5A9-F1
#
_cell.length_a   1.000
_cell.length_b   1.000
_cell.length_c   1.000
_cell.angle_alpha   90.00
_cell.angle_beta   90.00
_cell.angle_gamma   90.00
#
_symmetry.space_group_name_H-M   'P 1'
#
loop_
_entity.id
_entity.type
_entity.pdbx_description
1 polymer ?
#
loop_
_entity_poly.entity_id
_entity_poly.type
_entity_poly.pdbx_seq_one_letter_code
_entity_poly.pdbx_strand_id
1 'polypeptide(L)'
;MDAQFITRDFMGAPGGGPMARRGAALRSGLLATAFVLFGWVTVINGGFVIAGWRAPLFFCEGQIALAAALAVFHVAGQLGLRFAKLVGWGMGAALVLMLGAVLPPLVWLALGPRG
;
A
#
# COMPACT_ATOMS: atom_id res chain seq x y z
N MET A 1 -38.59 -29.79 8.85
CA MET A 1 -37.75 -28.70 8.32
C MET A 1 -36.36 -28.92 8.86
N ASP A 2 -35.48 -29.55 8.07
CA ASP A 2 -34.18 -30.03 8.53
C ASP A 2 -33.13 -28.92 8.51
N ALA A 3 -32.36 -28.80 9.60
CA ALA A 3 -31.28 -27.83 9.79
C ALA A 3 -30.14 -27.92 8.74
N GLN A 4 -30.16 -28.96 7.90
CA GLN A 4 -29.21 -29.18 6.82
C GLN A 4 -29.51 -28.33 5.56
N PHE A 5 -30.72 -27.78 5.43
CA PHE A 5 -31.06 -26.93 4.28
C PHE A 5 -30.49 -25.52 4.43
N ILE A 6 -30.42 -25.00 5.66
CA ILE A 6 -29.88 -23.66 5.95
C ILE A 6 -28.36 -23.62 5.77
N THR A 7 -27.65 -24.73 5.99
CA THR A 7 -26.19 -24.77 5.86
C THR A 7 -25.68 -24.93 4.43
N ARG A 8 -26.51 -25.39 3.48
CA ARG A 8 -26.12 -25.55 2.07
C ARG A 8 -26.09 -24.23 1.29
N ASP A 9 -27.00 -23.29 1.57
CA ASP A 9 -27.02 -21.99 0.90
C ASP A 9 -25.90 -21.04 1.37
N PHE A 10 -25.33 -21.29 2.56
CA PHE A 10 -24.21 -20.49 3.08
C PHE A 10 -22.81 -21.07 2.81
N MET A 11 -22.70 -22.33 2.38
CA MET A 11 -21.41 -22.98 2.07
C MET A 11 -21.09 -23.08 0.57
N GLY A 12 -21.95 -22.58 -0.31
CA GLY A 12 -21.88 -22.79 -1.77
C GLY A 12 -21.10 -21.78 -2.62
N ALA A 13 -20.37 -20.81 -2.05
CA ALA A 13 -19.59 -19.86 -2.84
C ALA A 13 -18.09 -19.94 -2.49
N PRO A 14 -17.18 -20.24 -3.44
CA PRO A 14 -15.73 -20.20 -3.23
C PRO A 14 -15.18 -18.76 -3.17
N GLY A 15 -15.97 -17.81 -2.67
CA GLY A 15 -15.62 -16.42 -2.55
C GLY A 15 -16.04 -15.91 -1.18
N GLY A 16 -15.06 -15.68 -0.30
CA GLY A 16 -15.29 -15.14 1.04
C GLY A 16 -16.30 -13.99 1.00
N GLY A 17 -17.30 -14.04 1.88
CA GLY A 17 -18.48 -13.18 1.86
C GLY A 17 -18.17 -11.67 1.89
N PRO A 18 -19.20 -10.81 1.75
CA PRO A 18 -19.04 -9.36 1.70
C PRO A 18 -18.26 -8.77 2.89
N MET A 19 -18.32 -9.40 4.07
CA MET A 19 -17.50 -9.05 5.24
C MET A 19 -16.00 -9.36 5.06
N ALA A 20 -15.64 -10.50 4.45
CA ALA A 20 -14.25 -10.86 4.17
C ALA A 20 -13.62 -9.95 3.10
N ARG A 21 -14.42 -9.54 2.09
CA ARG A 21 -14.00 -8.55 1.08
C ARG A 21 -13.74 -7.16 1.67
N ARG A 22 -14.62 -6.69 2.58
CA ARG A 22 -14.42 -5.42 3.31
C ARG A 22 -13.17 -5.44 4.20
N GLY A 23 -12.94 -6.56 4.91
CA GLY A 23 -11.73 -6.73 5.72
C GLY A 23 -10.44 -6.72 4.89
N ALA A 24 -10.43 -7.40 3.73
CA ALA A 24 -9.30 -7.40 2.81
C ALA A 24 -9.06 -6.02 2.17
N ALA A 25 -10.13 -5.28 1.83
CA ALA A 25 -10.04 -3.92 1.33
C ALA A 25 -9.42 -2.99 2.39
N LEU A 26 -9.93 -3.00 3.63
CA LEU A 26 -9.37 -2.17 4.70
C LEU A 26 -7.89 -2.47 4.95
N ARG A 27 -7.49 -3.75 5.00
CA ARG A 27 -6.08 -4.14 5.20
C ARG A 27 -5.18 -3.68 4.04
N SER A 28 -5.62 -3.86 2.80
CA SER A 28 -4.84 -3.44 1.62
C SER A 28 -4.72 -1.93 1.51
N GLY A 29 -5.79 -1.19 1.80
CA GLY A 29 -5.78 0.27 1.87
C GLY A 29 -4.84 0.79 2.97
N LEU A 30 -4.94 0.24 4.19
CA LEU A 30 -4.11 0.66 5.31
C LEU A 30 -2.62 0.38 5.07
N LEU A 31 -2.31 -0.79 4.50
CA LEU A 31 -0.94 -1.14 4.10
C LEU A 31 -0.43 -0.22 2.99
N ALA A 32 -1.25 0.06 1.97
CA ALA A 32 -0.87 0.98 0.90
C ALA A 32 -0.53 2.37 1.47
N THR A 33 -1.36 2.92 2.35
CA THR A 33 -1.10 4.21 3.01
C THR A 33 0.16 4.18 3.86
N ALA A 34 0.38 3.10 4.64
CA ALA A 34 1.58 2.96 5.46
C ALA A 34 2.86 2.94 4.61
N PHE A 35 2.86 2.21 3.49
CA PHE A 35 3.99 2.18 2.56
C PHE A 35 4.21 3.53 1.87
N VAL A 36 3.15 4.23 1.46
CA VAL A 36 3.28 5.59 0.91
C VAL A 36 3.93 6.52 1.93
N LEU A 37 3.46 6.53 3.18
CA LEU A 37 4.05 7.36 4.24
C LEU A 37 5.51 7.01 4.50
N PHE A 38 5.85 5.71 4.54
CA PHE A 38 7.23 5.27 4.72
C PHE A 38 8.12 5.76 3.58
N GLY A 39 7.73 5.52 2.32
CA GLY A 39 8.48 5.98 1.16
C GLY A 39 8.67 7.50 1.16
N TRP A 40 7.64 8.25 1.57
CA TRP A 40 7.70 9.69 1.73
C TRP A 40 8.73 10.12 2.78
N VAL A 41 8.64 9.58 3.99
CA VAL A 41 9.60 9.88 5.06
C VAL A 41 11.03 9.57 4.62
N THR A 42 11.24 8.47 3.90
CA THR A 42 12.55 8.13 3.34
C THR A 42 13.05 9.14 2.30
N VAL A 43 12.20 9.58 1.36
CA VAL A 43 12.59 10.56 0.33
C VAL A 43 12.92 11.91 0.97
N ILE A 44 12.11 12.38 1.92
CA ILE A 44 12.29 13.67 2.59
C ILE A 44 13.60 13.70 3.38
N ASN A 45 13.85 12.65 4.16
CA ASN A 45 15.03 12.60 5.03
C ASN A 45 16.29 12.16 4.28
N GLY A 46 16.18 11.78 2.99
CA GLY A 46 17.29 11.24 2.21
C GLY A 46 17.80 9.87 2.71
N GLY A 47 17.05 9.22 3.60
CA GLY A 47 17.50 8.04 4.32
C GLY A 47 16.47 7.50 5.30
N PHE A 48 16.72 6.29 5.81
CA PHE A 48 15.96 5.70 6.91
C PHE A 48 16.87 4.84 7.78
N VAL A 49 16.50 4.72 9.05
CA VAL A 49 17.20 3.90 10.03
C VAL A 49 16.26 2.78 10.48
N ILE A 50 16.67 1.53 10.28
CA ILE A 50 15.96 0.37 10.86
C ILE A 50 16.72 -0.04 12.10
N ALA A 51 16.15 0.28 13.27
CA ALA A 51 16.57 -0.24 14.55
C ALA A 51 15.73 -1.48 14.88
N GLY A 52 16.33 -2.66 14.84
CA GLY A 52 15.68 -3.85 15.39
C GLY A 52 15.78 -3.87 16.90
N TRP A 53 14.76 -4.39 17.60
CA TRP A 53 14.75 -4.51 19.07
C TRP A 53 15.95 -5.32 19.61
N ARG A 54 16.53 -6.21 18.78
CA ARG A 54 17.72 -7.03 19.09
C ARG A 54 18.71 -7.12 17.91
N ALA A 55 18.55 -6.30 16.87
CA ALA A 55 19.30 -6.42 15.61
C ALA A 55 20.18 -5.19 15.38
N PRO A 56 21.27 -5.30 14.59
CA PRO A 56 22.11 -4.16 14.27
C PRO A 56 21.30 -3.02 13.62
N LEU A 57 21.68 -1.79 13.95
CA LEU A 57 21.18 -0.57 13.31
C LEU A 57 21.61 -0.58 11.85
N PHE A 58 20.64 -0.66 10.94
CA PHE A 58 20.89 -0.50 9.50
C PHE A 58 20.60 0.95 9.11
N PHE A 59 21.65 1.63 8.63
CA PHE A 59 21.56 2.96 8.03
C PHE A 59 21.50 2.82 6.52
N CYS A 60 20.44 3.32 5.90
CA CYS A 60 20.33 3.44 4.45
C CYS A 60 20.23 4.91 4.08
N GLU A 61 21.13 5.38 3.23
CA GLU A 61 21.21 6.78 2.79
C GLU A 61 21.41 6.89 1.27
N GLY A 62 21.12 8.06 0.73
CA GLY A 62 21.41 8.42 -0.66
C GLY A 62 20.67 7.55 -1.67
N GLN A 63 21.38 7.04 -2.68
CA GLN A 63 20.78 6.28 -3.79
C GLN A 63 20.11 4.98 -3.35
N ILE A 64 20.62 4.32 -2.31
CA ILE A 64 20.07 3.06 -1.79
C ILE A 64 18.73 3.34 -1.09
N ALA A 65 18.66 4.41 -0.28
CA ALA A 65 17.42 4.85 0.35
C ALA A 65 16.37 5.26 -0.70
N LEU A 66 16.79 5.95 -1.76
CA LEU A 66 15.92 6.32 -2.86
C LEU A 66 15.38 5.08 -3.60
N ALA A 67 16.24 4.13 -3.93
CA ALA A 67 15.83 2.88 -4.59
C ALA A 67 14.84 2.09 -3.72
N ALA A 68 15.08 2.03 -2.40
CA ALA A 68 14.17 1.41 -1.45
C ALA A 68 12.82 2.15 -1.39
N ALA A 69 12.82 3.48 -1.35
CA ALA A 69 11.59 4.27 -1.36
C ALA A 69 10.77 4.04 -2.64
N LEU A 70 11.43 4.00 -3.80
CA LEU A 70 10.77 3.69 -5.09
C LEU A 70 10.18 2.29 -5.11
N ALA A 71 10.90 1.29 -4.60
CA ALA A 71 10.39 -0.07 -4.46
C ALA A 71 9.16 -0.12 -3.55
N VAL A 72 9.18 0.61 -2.44
CA VAL A 72 8.05 0.73 -1.51
C VAL A 72 6.84 1.41 -2.19
N PHE A 73 7.04 2.49 -2.93
CA PHE A 73 5.96 3.13 -3.69
C PHE A 73 5.36 2.20 -4.74
N HIS A 74 6.18 1.37 -5.39
CA HIS A 74 5.70 0.37 -6.34
C HIS A 74 4.78 -0.65 -5.66
N VAL A 75 5.18 -1.18 -4.50
CA VAL A 75 4.37 -2.12 -3.71
C VAL A 75 3.08 -1.45 -3.22
N ALA A 76 3.16 -0.21 -2.73
CA ALA A 76 2.00 0.57 -2.30
C ALA A 76 1.00 0.76 -3.45
N GLY A 77 1.51 1.04 -4.64
CA GLY A 77 0.73 1.11 -5.86
C GLY A 77 -0.02 -0.19 -6.17
N GLN A 78 0.68 -1.33 -6.17
CA GLN A 78 0.03 -2.63 -6.41
C GLN A 78 -1.06 -2.92 -5.38
N LEU A 79 -0.84 -2.58 -4.11
CA LEU A 79 -1.83 -2.71 -3.04
C LEU A 79 -3.02 -1.75 -3.23
N GLY A 80 -2.77 -0.52 -3.68
CA GLY A 80 -3.80 0.46 -4.02
C GLY A 80 -4.68 0.03 -5.20
N LEU A 81 -4.09 -0.58 -6.24
CA LEU A 81 -4.85 -1.17 -7.35
C LEU A 81 -5.69 -2.37 -6.91
N ARG A 82 -5.15 -3.23 -6.04
CA ARG A 82 -5.91 -4.33 -5.43
C ARG A 82 -7.07 -3.81 -4.59
N PHE A 83 -6.83 -2.77 -3.78
CA PHE A 83 -7.86 -2.08 -3.02
C PHE A 83 -8.96 -1.53 -3.93
N ALA A 84 -8.59 -0.78 -4.98
CA ALA A 84 -9.56 -0.22 -5.93
C ALA A 84 -10.42 -1.30 -6.59
N LYS A 85 -9.79 -2.42 -7.01
CA LYS A 85 -10.52 -3.59 -7.55
C LYS A 85 -11.49 -4.20 -6.54
N LEU A 86 -11.12 -4.28 -5.27
CA LEU A 86 -11.96 -4.83 -4.20
C LEU A 86 -13.14 -3.93 -3.85
N VAL A 87 -12.96 -2.61 -3.94
CA VAL A 87 -14.00 -1.61 -3.64
C VAL A 87 -14.88 -1.32 -4.87
N GLY A 88 -14.48 -1.79 -6.06
CA GLY A 88 -15.20 -1.51 -7.31
C GLY A 88 -14.97 -0.08 -7.80
N TRP A 89 -13.91 0.58 -7.33
CA TRP A 89 -13.50 1.87 -7.86
C TRP A 89 -12.94 1.67 -9.26
N GLY A 90 -13.52 2.39 -10.23
CA GLY A 90 -13.06 2.35 -11.61
C GLY A 90 -11.57 2.65 -11.70
N MET A 91 -10.94 2.12 -12.75
CA MET A 91 -9.48 2.20 -12.97
C MET A 91 -8.93 3.63 -12.90
N GLY A 92 -9.75 4.62 -13.27
CA GLY A 92 -9.43 6.05 -13.16
C GLY A 92 -9.23 6.55 -11.73
N ALA A 93 -10.06 6.15 -10.75
CA ALA A 93 -9.91 6.59 -9.36
C ALA A 93 -8.64 6.02 -8.72
N ALA A 94 -8.30 4.77 -9.08
CA ALA A 94 -7.05 4.14 -8.65
C ALA A 94 -5.82 4.87 -9.21
N LEU A 95 -5.90 5.30 -10.47
CA LEU A 95 -4.84 6.03 -11.15
C LEU A 95 -4.63 7.42 -10.56
N VAL A 96 -5.72 8.13 -10.20
CA VAL A 96 -5.66 9.42 -9.51
C VAL A 96 -5.02 9.28 -8.12
N LEU A 97 -5.35 8.23 -7.36
CA LEU A 97 -4.73 7.97 -6.06
C LEU A 97 -3.25 7.60 -6.19
N MET A 98 -2.87 6.82 -7.20
CA MET A 98 -1.48 6.53 -7.52
C MET A 98 -0.71 7.81 -7.88
N LEU A 99 -1.26 8.64 -8.76
CA LEU A 99 -0.65 9.90 -9.15
C LEU A 99 -0.53 10.84 -7.96
N GLY A 100 -1.57 10.98 -7.13
CA GLY A 100 -1.52 11.78 -5.92
C GLY A 100 -0.44 11.33 -4.91
N ALA A 101 -0.13 10.03 -4.88
CA ALA A 101 0.90 9.48 -3.99
C ALA A 101 2.33 9.61 -4.56
N VAL A 102 2.50 9.43 -5.88
CA VAL A 102 3.81 9.31 -6.56
C VAL A 102 4.26 10.61 -7.24
N LEU A 103 3.33 11.48 -7.65
CA LEU A 103 3.67 12.74 -8.30
C LEU A 103 4.35 13.73 -7.35
N PRO A 104 3.87 13.96 -6.10
CA PRO A 104 4.50 14.95 -5.26
C PRO A 104 5.96 14.63 -4.82
N PRO A 105 6.43 13.38 -4.63
CA PRO A 105 7.86 13.12 -4.43
C PRO A 105 8.68 13.32 -5.71
N LEU A 106 8.14 13.04 -6.91
CA LEU A 106 8.84 13.36 -8.17
C LEU A 106 8.94 14.86 -8.40
N VAL A 107 7.88 15.61 -8.09
CA VAL A 107 7.85 17.07 -8.15
C VAL A 107 8.82 17.66 -7.14
N TRP A 108 8.88 17.14 -5.91
CA TRP A 108 9.90 17.55 -4.95
C TRP A 108 11.30 17.20 -5.45
N LEU A 109 11.58 15.99 -5.96
CA LEU A 109 12.91 15.69 -6.50
C LEU A 109 13.29 16.60 -7.68
N ALA A 110 12.32 17.05 -8.47
CA ALA A 110 12.56 17.95 -9.61
C ALA A 110 12.70 19.44 -9.22
N LEU A 111 11.93 19.91 -8.22
CA LEU A 111 11.85 21.31 -7.78
C LEU A 111 12.57 21.60 -6.46
N GLY A 112 12.95 20.55 -5.74
CA GLY A 112 13.57 20.60 -4.42
C GLY A 112 14.89 21.34 -4.46
N PRO A 113 15.38 21.81 -3.29
CA PRO A 113 16.55 22.67 -3.20
C PRO A 113 17.73 21.98 -3.89
N ARG A 114 18.07 22.47 -5.08
CA ARG A 114 19.42 22.35 -5.61
C ARG A 114 20.25 23.15 -4.62
N GLY A 115 21.16 22.46 -3.92
CA GLY A 115 22.03 23.06 -2.91
C GLY A 115 22.69 24.34 -3.38
#